data_AF-A0AAQ0QG11-F1
#
_entry.id   AF-A0AAQ0QG11-F1
#
_cell.length_a   1.000
_cell.length_b   1.000
_cell.length_c   1.000
_cell.angle_alpha   90.00
_cell.angle_beta   90.00
_cell.angle_gamma   90.00
#
_symmetry.space_group_name_H-M   'P 1'
#
loop_
_entity.id
_entity.type
_entity.pdbx_description
1 polymer ?
#
loop_
_entity_poly.entity_id
_entity_poly.type
_entity_poly.pdbx_seq_one_letter_code
_entity_poly.pdbx_strand_id
1 'polypeptide(L)'
;MTLTIIAIILALFLGLAIMVAVRHYYRSDSLLRTNKAQQIQINAYREANIDPNAFYSVQRVETDNREYREYNGCWGVCRRIAKRGHLITTTIKVFTDEDDEFNLREAEELCDMLNSK
;
A
#
# COMPACT_ATOMS: atom_id res chain seq x y z
N MET A 1 28.48 -14.49 52.42
CA MET A 1 29.14 -13.88 51.26
C MET A 1 28.83 -14.58 49.94
N THR A 2 28.82 -15.91 49.88
CA THR A 2 28.42 -16.67 48.66
C THR A 2 26.95 -16.46 48.28
N LEU A 3 26.02 -16.53 49.24
CA LEU A 3 24.59 -16.27 49.01
C LEU A 3 24.31 -14.86 48.47
N THR A 4 25.01 -13.85 48.98
CA THR A 4 24.87 -12.46 48.52
C THR A 4 25.39 -12.29 47.10
N ILE A 5 26.49 -12.96 46.74
CA ILE A 5 27.03 -12.94 45.36
C ILE A 5 26.05 -13.61 44.40
N ILE A 6 25.49 -14.76 44.76
CA ILE A 6 24.50 -15.48 43.93
C ILE A 6 23.24 -14.62 43.75
N ALA A 7 22.75 -13.96 44.80
CA ALA A 7 21.58 -13.09 44.73
C ALA A 7 21.81 -11.89 43.78
N ILE A 8 23.00 -11.29 43.81
CA ILE A 8 23.36 -10.18 42.90
C ILE A 8 23.38 -10.67 41.45
N ILE A 9 23.99 -11.83 41.18
CA ILE A 9 24.06 -12.41 39.84
C ILE A 9 22.66 -12.69 39.30
N LEU A 10 21.78 -13.30 40.10
CA LEU A 10 20.39 -13.58 39.71
C LEU A 10 19.60 -12.30 39.44
N ALA A 11 19.78 -11.25 40.26
CA ALA A 11 19.13 -9.96 40.05
C ALA A 11 19.56 -9.31 38.71
N LEU A 12 20.83 -9.42 38.33
CA LEU A 12 21.34 -8.92 37.05
C LEU A 12 20.74 -9.68 35.87
N PHE A 13 20.67 -11.02 35.93
CA PHE A 13 20.04 -11.82 34.89
C PHE A 13 18.54 -11.52 34.76
N LEU A 14 17.84 -11.34 35.87
CA LEU A 14 16.43 -10.97 35.86
C LEU A 14 16.21 -9.59 35.23
N GLY A 15 17.05 -8.60 35.58
CA GLY A 15 17.00 -7.26 34.98
C GLY A 15 17.22 -7.28 33.46
N LEU A 16 18.21 -8.06 32.99
CA LEU A 16 18.46 -8.26 31.57
C LEU A 16 17.29 -8.96 30.87
N ALA A 17 16.73 -10.01 31.47
CA ALA A 17 15.60 -10.74 30.91
C ALA A 17 14.36 -9.84 30.77
N ILE A 18 14.06 -9.03 31.79
CA ILE A 18 12.96 -8.05 31.75
C ILE A 18 13.21 -7.03 30.64
N MET A 19 14.41 -6.47 30.54
CA MET A 19 14.75 -5.49 29.51
C MET A 19 14.57 -6.06 28.09
N VAL A 20 15.04 -7.29 27.85
CA VAL A 20 14.88 -7.98 26.56
C VAL A 20 13.40 -8.25 26.27
N ALA A 21 12.64 -8.76 27.24
CA ALA A 21 11.22 -9.03 27.08
C ALA A 21 10.43 -7.76 26.73
N VAL A 22 10.69 -6.66 27.43
CA VAL A 22 10.07 -5.36 27.17
C VAL A 22 10.42 -4.85 25.77
N ARG A 23 11.69 -4.97 25.34
CA ARG A 23 12.12 -4.61 23.98
C ARG A 23 11.39 -5.42 22.91
N HIS A 24 11.24 -6.73 23.11
CA HIS A 24 10.49 -7.59 22.20
C HIS A 24 9.01 -7.26 22.17
N TYR A 25 8.40 -6.97 23.33
CA TYR A 25 7.02 -6.55 23.43
C TYR A 25 6.75 -5.28 22.61
N TYR A 26 7.55 -4.22 22.80
CA TYR A 26 7.39 -2.98 22.03
C TYR A 26 7.59 -3.17 20.53
N ARG A 27 8.58 -3.99 20.13
CA ARG A 27 8.79 -4.30 18.72
C ARG A 27 7.62 -5.07 18.12
N SER A 28 7.07 -6.04 18.86
CA SER A 28 5.91 -6.81 18.44
C SER A 28 4.67 -5.93 18.30
N ASP A 29 4.40 -5.06 19.28
CA ASP A 29 3.27 -4.14 19.24
C ASP A 29 3.37 -3.15 18.05
N SER A 30 4.56 -2.61 17.80
CA SER A 30 4.82 -1.75 16.63
C SER A 30 4.55 -2.47 15.30
N LEU A 31 5.01 -3.72 15.18
CA LEU A 31 4.74 -4.55 14.00
C LEU A 31 3.24 -4.86 13.84
N LEU A 32 2.55 -5.16 14.94
CA LEU A 32 1.10 -5.42 14.93
C LEU A 32 0.31 -4.19 14.48
N ARG A 33 0.68 -2.99 14.94
CA ARG A 33 0.04 -1.73 14.51
C ARG A 33 0.26 -1.49 13.02
N THR A 34 1.50 -1.67 12.55
CA THR A 34 1.83 -1.53 11.13
C THR A 34 1.05 -2.53 10.27
N ASN A 35 0.97 -3.79 10.69
CA ASN A 35 0.24 -4.82 9.99
C ASN A 35 -1.27 -4.51 9.93
N LYS A 36 -1.87 -4.07 11.05
CA LYS A 36 -3.27 -3.62 11.07
C LYS A 36 -3.52 -2.46 10.12
N ALA A 37 -2.63 -1.47 10.09
CA ALA A 37 -2.74 -0.33 9.18
C ALA A 37 -2.68 -0.78 7.70
N GLN A 38 -1.74 -1.65 7.36
CA GLN A 38 -1.64 -2.25 6.02
C GLN A 38 -2.89 -3.05 5.66
N GLN A 39 -3.43 -3.85 6.58
CA GLN A 39 -4.64 -4.62 6.35
C GLN A 39 -5.86 -3.71 6.09
N ILE A 40 -5.98 -2.59 6.82
CA ILE A 40 -7.02 -1.59 6.59
C ILE A 40 -6.90 -0.99 5.19
N GLN A 41 -5.68 -0.65 4.75
CA GLN A 41 -5.44 -0.13 3.40
C GLN A 41 -5.82 -1.16 2.33
N ILE A 42 -5.35 -2.41 2.45
CA ILE A 42 -5.67 -3.49 1.50
C ILE A 42 -7.18 -3.69 1.41
N ASN A 43 -7.88 -3.72 2.55
CA ASN A 43 -9.33 -3.85 2.57
C ASN A 43 -10.01 -2.65 1.91
N ALA A 44 -9.51 -1.42 2.11
CA ALA A 44 -10.03 -0.24 1.43
C ALA A 44 -9.85 -0.32 -0.10
N TYR A 45 -8.69 -0.77 -0.58
CA TYR A 45 -8.47 -1.01 -2.02
C TYR A 45 -9.41 -2.10 -2.57
N ARG A 46 -9.61 -3.18 -1.82
CA ARG A 46 -10.52 -4.27 -2.22
C ARG A 46 -11.97 -3.79 -2.29
N GLU A 47 -12.44 -3.09 -1.26
CA GLU A 47 -13.77 -2.49 -1.22
C GLU A 47 -13.95 -1.44 -2.31
N ALA A 48 -12.90 -0.70 -2.64
CA ALA A 48 -12.89 0.26 -3.74
C ALA A 48 -13.05 -0.46 -5.07
N ASN A 49 -12.35 -1.57 -5.30
CA ASN A 49 -12.33 -2.29 -6.59
C ASN A 49 -13.69 -2.88 -7.00
N ILE A 50 -14.53 -3.24 -6.04
CA ILE A 50 -15.85 -3.85 -6.28
C ILE A 50 -16.97 -2.78 -6.38
N ASP A 51 -16.66 -1.54 -6.03
CA ASP A 51 -17.67 -0.49 -5.90
C ASP A 51 -18.32 -0.09 -7.24
N PRO A 52 -19.66 -0.11 -7.35
CA PRO A 52 -20.35 0.21 -8.60
C PRO A 52 -20.30 1.70 -8.95
N ASN A 53 -19.98 2.59 -8.00
CA ASN A 53 -19.94 4.03 -8.20
C ASN A 53 -18.58 4.55 -8.69
N ALA A 54 -17.66 3.65 -9.02
CA ALA A 54 -16.41 4.06 -9.63
C ALA A 54 -16.64 4.61 -11.04
N PHE A 55 -15.83 5.60 -11.39
CA PHE A 55 -15.73 6.16 -12.73
C PHE A 55 -14.33 5.91 -13.27
N TYR A 56 -14.21 5.96 -14.59
CA TYR A 56 -12.94 5.75 -15.29
C TYR A 56 -12.45 7.08 -15.85
N SER A 57 -11.13 7.26 -15.85
CA SER A 57 -10.49 8.47 -16.37
C SER A 57 -9.17 8.12 -17.05
N VAL A 58 -8.87 8.79 -18.15
CA VAL A 58 -7.56 8.77 -18.79
C VAL A 58 -6.59 9.66 -18.03
N GLN A 59 -5.36 9.19 -17.82
CA GLN A 59 -4.27 9.99 -17.29
C GLN A 59 -2.93 9.43 -17.75
N ARG A 60 -1.88 10.25 -17.62
CA ARG A 60 -0.50 9.76 -17.65
C ARG A 60 -0.25 8.90 -16.40
N VAL A 61 0.44 7.78 -16.59
CA VAL A 61 0.82 6.90 -15.49
C VAL A 61 1.99 7.52 -14.75
N GLU A 62 1.84 7.61 -13.44
CA GLU A 62 2.88 8.06 -12.51
C GLU A 62 3.01 7.03 -11.40
N THR A 63 4.20 6.48 -11.24
CA THR A 63 4.52 5.49 -10.22
C THR A 63 5.95 5.63 -9.72
N ASP A 64 6.09 5.56 -8.40
CA ASP A 64 7.39 5.49 -7.72
C ASP A 64 7.94 4.05 -7.68
N ASN A 65 7.10 3.06 -7.99
CA ASN A 65 7.47 1.65 -7.94
C ASN A 65 8.49 1.34 -9.05
N ARG A 66 9.68 0.90 -8.63
CA ARG A 66 10.83 0.61 -9.50
C ARG A 66 10.50 -0.41 -10.61
N GLU A 67 9.65 -1.39 -10.33
CA GLU A 67 9.27 -2.43 -11.30
C GLU A 67 8.39 -1.89 -12.43
N TYR A 68 7.71 -0.76 -12.21
CA TYR A 68 6.76 -0.18 -13.17
C TYR A 68 7.19 1.21 -13.68
N ARG A 69 8.41 1.66 -13.37
CA ARG A 69 8.90 2.98 -13.81
C ARG A 69 8.99 3.12 -15.33
N GLU A 70 9.13 2.02 -16.06
CA GLU A 70 9.16 2.03 -17.53
C GLU A 70 7.85 2.55 -18.13
N TYR A 71 6.73 2.40 -17.41
CA TYR A 71 5.42 2.88 -17.83
C TYR A 71 5.17 4.35 -17.45
N ASN A 72 6.10 5.02 -16.76
CA ASN A 72 5.92 6.42 -16.40
C ASN A 72 5.82 7.29 -17.65
N GLY A 73 4.80 8.14 -17.66
CA GLY A 73 4.51 8.99 -18.82
C GLY A 73 3.76 8.27 -19.93
N CYS A 74 3.48 6.98 -19.86
CA CYS A 74 2.55 6.33 -20.80
C CYS A 74 1.10 6.75 -20.51
N TRP A 75 0.23 6.68 -21.52
CA TRP A 75 -1.21 6.86 -21.31
C TRP A 75 -1.82 5.62 -20.67
N GLY A 76 -2.73 5.82 -19.72
CA GLY A 76 -3.44 4.72 -19.08
C GLY A 76 -4.85 5.08 -18.66
N VAL A 77 -5.71 4.06 -18.62
CA VAL A 77 -7.06 4.18 -18.09
C VAL A 77 -7.03 3.77 -16.62
N CYS A 78 -7.48 4.69 -15.78
CA CYS A 78 -7.54 4.52 -14.34
C CYS A 78 -8.99 4.49 -13.87
N ARG A 79 -9.29 3.56 -12.96
CA ARG A 79 -10.54 3.55 -12.20
C ARG A 79 -10.36 4.35 -10.93
N ARG A 80 -11.29 5.27 -10.70
CA ARG A 80 -11.27 6.21 -9.58
C ARG A 80 -12.52 6.06 -8.74
N ILE A 81 -12.33 6.17 -7.43
CA ILE A 81 -13.43 6.16 -6.47
C ILE A 81 -13.11 7.02 -5.26
N ALA A 82 -14.08 7.85 -4.89
CA ALA A 82 -14.06 8.56 -3.61
C ALA A 82 -14.69 7.67 -2.52
N LYS A 83 -13.90 7.22 -1.55
CA LYS A 83 -14.37 6.40 -0.42
C LYS A 83 -13.72 6.85 0.89
N ARG A 84 -14.53 7.04 1.93
CA ARG A 84 -14.06 7.48 3.27
C ARG A 84 -13.16 8.74 3.22
N GLY A 85 -13.50 9.71 2.38
CA GLY A 85 -12.72 10.95 2.20
C GLY A 85 -11.41 10.80 1.42
N HIS A 86 -11.14 9.61 0.86
CA HIS A 86 -9.95 9.34 0.06
C HIS A 86 -10.34 9.10 -1.39
N LEU A 87 -9.57 9.63 -2.34
CA LEU A 87 -9.67 9.29 -3.75
C LEU A 87 -8.72 8.13 -4.04
N ILE A 88 -9.28 6.95 -4.28
CA ILE A 88 -8.52 5.75 -4.62
C ILE A 88 -8.48 5.66 -6.14
N THR A 89 -7.27 5.63 -6.68
CA THR A 89 -7.00 5.48 -8.11
C THR A 89 -6.31 4.14 -8.34
N THR A 90 -6.78 3.40 -9.35
CA THR A 90 -6.18 2.12 -9.77
C THR A 90 -6.02 2.13 -11.28
N THR A 91 -4.78 2.03 -11.76
CA THR A 91 -4.48 1.87 -13.19
C THR A 91 -4.91 0.49 -13.65
N ILE A 92 -5.70 0.40 -14.71
CA ILE A 92 -6.24 -0.88 -15.22
C ILE A 92 -5.53 -1.31 -16.49
N LYS A 93 -5.28 -0.37 -17.39
CA LYS A 93 -4.60 -0.61 -18.67
C LYS A 93 -3.68 0.55 -18.98
N VAL A 94 -2.50 0.22 -19.49
CA VAL A 94 -1.50 1.17 -20.00
C VAL A 94 -1.31 0.89 -21.49
N PHE A 95 -1.17 1.96 -22.27
CA PHE A 95 -0.93 1.92 -23.71
C PHE A 95 0.50 2.39 -23.96
N THR A 96 1.25 1.58 -24.70
CA THR A 96 2.71 1.70 -24.84
C THR A 96 3.16 1.59 -26.29
N ASP A 97 2.28 1.86 -27.26
CA ASP A 97 2.68 1.92 -28.66
C ASP A 97 3.61 3.12 -28.92
N GLU A 98 4.34 3.09 -30.03
CA GLU A 98 5.29 4.14 -30.41
C GLU A 98 4.59 5.49 -30.71
N ASP A 99 3.32 5.44 -31.13
CA ASP A 99 2.50 6.61 -31.41
C ASP A 99 1.71 7.04 -30.16
N ASP A 100 2.14 8.15 -29.56
CA ASP A 100 1.53 8.72 -28.36
C ASP A 100 0.10 9.21 -28.56
N GLU A 101 -0.24 9.70 -29.76
CA GLU A 101 -1.57 10.21 -30.10
C GLU A 101 -2.54 9.05 -30.38
N PHE A 102 -2.04 7.95 -30.93
CA PHE A 102 -2.76 6.67 -30.97
C PHE A 102 -3.05 6.14 -29.56
N ASN A 103 -2.04 6.11 -28.68
CA ASN A 103 -2.21 5.67 -27.29
C ASN A 103 -3.27 6.49 -26.54
N LEU A 104 -3.28 7.83 -26.72
CA LEU A 104 -4.29 8.70 -26.11
C LEU A 104 -5.69 8.34 -26.59
N ARG A 105 -5.90 8.24 -27.91
CA ARG A 105 -7.21 7.92 -28.50
C ARG A 105 -7.72 6.57 -28.02
N GLU A 106 -6.90 5.54 -28.04
CA GLU A 106 -7.27 4.20 -27.55
C GLU A 106 -7.63 4.21 -26.07
N ALA A 107 -6.91 5.01 -25.26
CA ALA A 107 -7.23 5.18 -23.85
C ALA A 107 -8.57 5.90 -23.63
N GLU A 108 -8.84 6.96 -24.41
CA GLU A 108 -10.10 7.71 -24.38
C GLU A 108 -11.28 6.83 -24.81
N GLU A 109 -11.16 6.08 -25.91
CA GLU A 109 -12.18 5.16 -26.39
C GLU A 109 -12.52 4.08 -25.34
N LEU A 110 -11.50 3.48 -24.71
CA LEU A 110 -11.72 2.52 -23.63
C LEU A 110 -12.37 3.18 -22.41
N CYS A 111 -11.96 4.38 -22.06
CA CYS A 111 -12.51 5.12 -20.92
C CYS A 111 -14.00 5.43 -21.13
N ASP A 112 -14.37 5.89 -22.32
CA ASP A 112 -15.74 6.18 -22.69
C ASP A 112 -16.61 4.92 -22.67
N MET A 113 -16.10 3.80 -23.20
CA MET A 113 -16.78 2.51 -23.16
C MET A 113 -17.02 2.00 -21.74
N LEU A 114 -16.08 2.23 -20.82
CA LEU A 114 -16.21 1.82 -19.42
C LEU A 114 -17.18 2.72 -18.63
N ASN A 115 -17.32 3.98 -19.05
CA ASN A 115 -18.22 4.94 -18.43
C ASN A 115 -19.64 4.94 -19.03
N SER A 116 -19.86 4.36 -20.22
CA SER A 116 -21.13 4.39 -20.97
C SER A 116 -22.25 3.47 -20.46
N LYS A 117 -22.33 3.26 -19.13
CA LYS A 117 -23.30 2.41 -18.45
C LYS A 117 -24.76 2.64 -18.88
#